data_AF-A0A4Q3F2N8-F1
#
_entry.id   AF-A0A4Q3F2N8-F1
#
_cell.length_a   1.000
_cell.length_b   1.000
_cell.length_c   1.000
_cell.angle_alpha   90.00
_cell.angle_beta   90.00
_cell.angle_gamma   90.00
#
_symmetry.space_group_name_H-M   'P 1'
#
loop_
_entity.id
_entity.type
_entity.pdbx_description
1 polymer ?
#
loop_
_entity_poly.entity_id
_entity_poly.type
_entity_poly.pdbx_seq_one_letter_code
_entity_poly.pdbx_strand_id
1 'polypeptide(L)'
;MRYSAFAQIMTSARMNRYLLASGNNSRKAMTLYRKNLQLTQELFTIISCFEVALRNAIDSKCTTFLGINWLKNGAGFGGIFDNYKCHLTKQNINDAINKLPSYNHFKLVAELGFGFWRYMFAKNQYNATNKILLQVFPLKPTSTPVLQYDNKYVFNQLAKLNDIRNRMAHH
;
A
#
# COMPACT_ATOMS: atom_id res chain seq x y z
N MET A 1 10.03 9.28 33.43
CA MET A 1 10.82 10.16 32.56
C MET A 1 10.20 11.55 32.56
N ARG A 2 11.00 12.63 32.66
CA ARG A 2 10.52 14.03 32.56
C ARG A 2 10.23 14.39 31.09
N TYR A 3 9.30 15.32 30.86
CA TYR A 3 8.89 15.71 29.49
C TYR A 3 10.05 16.26 28.65
N SER A 4 10.93 17.08 29.23
CA SER A 4 12.08 17.65 28.51
C SER A 4 13.01 16.58 27.95
N ALA A 5 13.35 15.57 28.76
CA ALA A 5 14.14 14.42 28.31
C ALA A 5 13.41 13.61 27.22
N PHE A 6 12.09 13.41 27.37
CA PHE A 6 11.28 12.71 26.37
C PHE A 6 11.24 13.47 25.02
N ALA A 7 11.06 14.79 25.07
CA ALA A 7 11.03 15.65 23.89
C ALA A 7 12.40 15.78 23.22
N GLN A 8 13.50 15.71 23.99
CA GLN A 8 14.84 15.68 23.43
C GLN A 8 15.10 14.41 22.61
N ILE A 9 14.65 13.25 23.10
CA ILE A 9 14.79 11.97 22.40
C ILE A 9 13.87 11.91 21.18
N MET A 10 12.59 12.23 21.34
CA MET A 10 11.59 12.12 20.26
C MET A 10 11.54 13.34 19.34
N THR A 11 12.40 14.34 19.54
CA THR A 11 12.35 15.67 18.94
C THR A 11 11.17 16.55 19.42
N SER A 12 11.48 17.79 19.80
CA SER A 12 10.48 18.77 20.26
C SER A 12 9.38 19.01 19.24
N ALA A 13 9.70 19.03 17.94
CA ALA A 13 8.71 19.19 16.87
C ALA A 13 7.64 18.08 16.87
N ARG A 14 8.04 16.81 17.08
CA ARG A 14 7.09 15.69 17.16
C ARG A 14 6.24 15.77 18.41
N MET A 15 6.82 16.19 19.55
CA MET A 15 6.08 16.30 20.80
C MET A 15 5.18 17.54 20.89
N ASN A 16 5.48 18.61 20.16
CA ASN A 16 4.73 19.86 20.22
C ASN A 16 3.25 19.68 19.85
N ARG A 17 2.96 18.87 18.83
CA ARG A 17 1.56 18.58 18.43
C ARG A 17 0.73 17.97 19.57
N TYR A 18 1.34 17.10 20.38
CA TYR A 18 0.67 16.46 21.51
C TYR A 18 0.56 17.42 22.70
N LEU A 19 1.54 18.32 22.86
CA LEU A 19 1.54 19.35 23.89
C LEU A 19 0.42 20.38 23.64
N LEU A 20 0.32 20.88 22.41
CA LEU A 20 -0.74 21.80 21.99
C LEU A 20 -2.13 21.16 22.14
N ALA A 21 -2.29 19.92 21.66
CA ALA A 21 -3.55 19.17 21.80
C ALA A 21 -3.92 18.86 23.27
N SER A 22 -2.94 18.90 24.18
CA SER A 22 -3.14 18.67 25.61
C SER A 22 -3.28 19.97 26.43
N GLY A 23 -3.40 21.14 25.78
CA GLY A 23 -3.46 22.43 26.48
C GLY A 23 -2.19 22.71 27.29
N ASN A 24 -1.02 22.42 26.72
CA ASN A 24 0.30 22.54 27.37
C ASN A 24 0.52 21.63 28.60
N ASN A 25 -0.33 20.63 28.80
CA ASN A 25 -0.14 19.63 29.85
C ASN A 25 0.87 18.55 29.40
N SER A 26 2.09 18.63 29.93
CA SER A 26 3.20 17.75 29.58
C SER A 26 2.95 16.27 29.88
N ARG A 27 2.25 15.94 30.98
CA ARG A 27 1.90 14.56 31.33
C ARG A 27 0.89 13.98 30.35
N LYS A 28 -0.19 14.72 30.05
CA LYS A 28 -1.18 14.32 29.04
C LYS A 28 -0.55 14.17 27.66
N ALA A 29 0.35 15.06 27.27
CA ALA A 29 1.05 14.99 25.99
C ALA A 29 1.87 13.68 25.83
N MET A 30 2.63 13.29 26.86
CA MET A 30 3.35 12.02 26.87
C MET A 30 2.40 10.82 26.80
N THR A 31 1.27 10.87 27.53
CA THR A 31 0.26 9.81 27.48
C THR A 31 -0.36 9.67 26.08
N LEU A 32 -0.75 10.78 25.44
CA LEU A 32 -1.29 10.77 24.09
C LEU A 32 -0.29 10.22 23.07
N TYR A 33 0.98 10.60 23.19
CA TYR A 33 2.05 10.06 22.34
C TYR A 33 2.14 8.52 22.46
N ARG A 34 2.18 8.00 23.69
CA ARG A 34 2.23 6.56 23.95
C ARG A 34 0.98 5.83 23.45
N LYS A 35 -0.19 6.44 23.59
CA LYS A 35 -1.44 5.88 23.06
C LYS A 35 -1.46 5.86 21.53
N ASN A 36 -0.88 6.86 20.87
CA ASN A 36 -0.72 6.86 19.42
C ASN A 36 0.25 5.75 18.95
N LEU A 37 1.33 5.49 19.69
CA LEU A 37 2.20 4.34 19.42
C LEU A 37 1.46 3.01 19.60
N GLN A 38 0.70 2.86 20.69
CA GLN A 38 -0.11 1.66 20.93
C GLN A 38 -1.12 1.43 19.79
N LEU A 39 -1.84 2.47 19.36
CA LEU A 39 -2.77 2.38 18.23
C LEU A 39 -2.07 2.01 16.92
N THR A 40 -0.89 2.59 16.68
CA THR A 40 -0.07 2.29 15.49
C THR A 40 0.32 0.81 15.45
N GLN A 41 0.72 0.26 16.59
CA GLN A 41 1.06 -1.17 16.71
C GLN A 41 -0.11 -2.08 16.38
N GLU A 42 -1.31 -1.80 16.91
CA GLU A 42 -2.51 -2.61 16.65
C GLU A 42 -2.95 -2.54 15.17
N LEU A 43 -2.91 -1.34 14.58
CA LEU A 43 -3.31 -1.13 13.19
C LEU A 43 -2.32 -1.74 12.18
N PHE A 44 -1.03 -1.83 12.55
CA PHE A 44 0.00 -2.39 11.67
C PHE A 44 -0.33 -3.83 11.28
N THR A 45 -0.73 -4.66 12.25
CA THR A 45 -1.14 -6.05 12.02
C THR A 45 -2.28 -6.15 11.01
N ILE A 46 -3.33 -5.34 11.18
CA ILE A 46 -4.51 -5.36 10.32
C ILE A 46 -4.14 -4.96 8.88
N ILE A 47 -3.35 -3.90 8.73
CA ILE A 47 -2.92 -3.41 7.41
C ILE A 47 -1.98 -4.41 6.73
N SER A 48 -1.07 -5.05 7.47
CA SER A 48 -0.22 -6.11 6.92
C SER A 48 -1.02 -7.31 6.41
N CYS A 49 -2.02 -7.77 7.16
CA CYS A 49 -2.92 -8.83 6.71
C CYS A 49 -3.71 -8.41 5.46
N PHE A 50 -4.21 -7.18 5.44
CA PHE A 50 -4.91 -6.64 4.27
C PHE A 50 -4.02 -6.56 3.03
N GLU A 51 -2.76 -6.11 3.16
CA GLU A 51 -1.80 -6.04 2.06
C GLU A 51 -1.54 -7.41 1.45
N VAL A 52 -1.34 -8.43 2.29
CA VAL A 52 -1.17 -9.82 1.84
C VAL A 52 -2.42 -10.35 1.15
N ALA A 53 -3.60 -10.11 1.73
CA ALA A 53 -4.86 -10.53 1.13
C ALA A 53 -5.10 -9.86 -0.24
N LEU A 54 -4.86 -8.55 -0.33
CA LEU A 54 -5.04 -7.78 -1.57
C LEU A 54 -4.09 -8.27 -2.67
N ARG A 55 -2.78 -8.38 -2.39
CA ARG A 55 -1.81 -8.82 -3.41
C ARG A 55 -2.09 -10.25 -3.88
N ASN A 56 -2.46 -11.15 -2.96
CA ASN A 56 -2.77 -12.54 -3.31
C ASN A 56 -4.06 -12.63 -4.14
N ALA A 57 -5.08 -11.82 -3.83
CA ALA A 57 -6.31 -11.78 -4.62
C ALA A 57 -6.07 -11.24 -6.04
N ILE A 58 -5.26 -10.18 -6.17
CA ILE A 58 -4.82 -9.65 -7.47
C ILE A 58 -4.04 -10.71 -8.24
N ASP A 59 -3.03 -11.32 -7.60
CA ASP A 59 -2.16 -12.30 -8.23
C ASP A 59 -2.93 -13.54 -8.70
N SER A 60 -3.86 -14.05 -7.88
CA SER A 60 -4.73 -15.16 -8.24
C SER A 60 -5.57 -14.83 -9.49
N LYS A 61 -6.20 -13.65 -9.53
CA LYS A 61 -6.99 -13.23 -10.70
C LYS A 61 -6.09 -13.05 -11.93
N CYS A 62 -4.98 -12.35 -11.82
CA CYS A 62 -4.06 -12.17 -12.94
C CYS A 62 -3.50 -13.51 -13.45
N THR A 63 -3.17 -14.44 -12.56
CA THR A 63 -2.68 -15.77 -12.94
C THR A 63 -3.68 -16.53 -13.81
N THR A 64 -4.98 -16.46 -13.49
CA THR A 64 -6.04 -17.09 -14.29
C THR A 64 -6.12 -16.54 -15.71
N PHE A 65 -5.92 -15.24 -15.91
CA PHE A 65 -6.12 -14.58 -17.22
C PHE A 65 -4.83 -14.35 -18.02
N LEU A 66 -3.68 -14.23 -17.36
CA LEU A 66 -2.40 -13.81 -17.93
C LEU A 66 -1.29 -14.85 -17.73
N GLY A 67 -1.56 -15.94 -17.01
CA GLY A 67 -0.62 -17.02 -16.71
C GLY A 67 0.20 -16.81 -15.45
N ILE A 68 0.86 -17.88 -15.00
CA ILE A 68 1.57 -17.94 -13.69
C ILE A 68 2.61 -16.83 -13.55
N ASN A 69 3.44 -16.61 -14.57
CA ASN A 69 4.54 -15.63 -14.51
C ASN A 69 4.14 -14.25 -15.07
N TRP A 70 2.86 -13.85 -14.96
CA TRP A 70 2.32 -12.65 -15.61
C TRP A 70 3.09 -11.36 -15.28
N LEU A 71 3.66 -11.22 -14.08
CA LEU A 71 4.49 -10.07 -13.71
C LEU A 71 5.78 -10.05 -14.52
N LYS A 72 6.53 -11.16 -14.52
CA LYS A 72 7.79 -11.29 -15.26
C LYS A 72 7.57 -11.14 -16.76
N ASN A 73 6.56 -11.83 -17.30
CA ASN A 73 6.21 -11.76 -18.71
C ASN A 73 5.70 -10.36 -19.09
N GLY A 74 4.91 -9.73 -18.22
CA GLY A 74 4.35 -8.40 -18.41
C GLY A 74 5.41 -7.29 -18.41
N ALA A 75 6.49 -7.46 -17.65
CA ALA A 75 7.64 -6.55 -17.63
C ALA A 75 8.70 -6.88 -18.72
N GLY A 76 8.61 -8.05 -19.35
CA GLY A 76 9.47 -8.47 -20.46
C GLY A 76 9.23 -7.70 -21.75
N PHE A 77 10.02 -8.00 -22.78
CA PHE A 77 9.85 -7.41 -24.12
C PHE A 77 8.48 -7.77 -24.71
N GLY A 78 7.72 -6.76 -25.13
CA GLY A 78 6.36 -6.94 -25.67
C GLY A 78 5.31 -7.30 -24.61
N GLY A 79 5.65 -7.25 -23.32
CA GLY A 79 4.74 -7.52 -22.22
C GLY A 79 3.71 -6.41 -22.00
N ILE A 80 2.66 -6.69 -21.21
CA ILE A 80 1.56 -5.75 -20.95
C ILE A 80 2.00 -4.42 -20.29
N PHE A 81 3.15 -4.42 -19.60
CA PHE A 81 3.74 -3.21 -18.98
C PHE A 81 4.89 -2.63 -19.80
N ASP A 82 5.22 -3.20 -20.96
CA ASP A 82 6.26 -2.73 -21.85
C ASP A 82 5.78 -1.55 -22.71
N ASN A 83 5.42 -0.45 -22.04
CA ASN A 83 4.99 0.77 -22.69
C ASN A 83 5.36 1.99 -21.84
N TYR A 84 5.47 3.15 -22.49
CA TYR A 84 5.85 4.42 -21.84
C TYR A 84 4.99 4.75 -20.61
N LYS A 85 3.69 4.43 -20.63
CA LYS A 85 2.76 4.75 -19.54
C LYS A 85 2.92 3.85 -18.31
N CYS A 86 3.57 2.70 -18.47
CA CYS A 86 3.81 1.70 -17.42
C CYS A 86 5.30 1.48 -17.14
N HIS A 87 6.19 2.36 -17.61
CA HIS A 87 7.64 2.21 -17.46
C HIS A 87 8.08 2.01 -16.01
N LEU A 88 7.52 2.77 -15.06
CA LEU A 88 7.80 2.59 -13.62
C LEU A 88 7.29 1.23 -13.09
N THR A 89 6.15 0.74 -13.58
CA THR A 89 5.66 -0.60 -13.22
C THR A 89 6.62 -1.67 -13.71
N LYS A 90 7.06 -1.59 -14.97
CA LYS A 90 8.06 -2.49 -15.55
C LYS A 90 9.38 -2.43 -14.79
N GLN A 91 9.86 -1.23 -14.48
CA GLN A 91 11.10 -1.03 -13.72
C GLN A 91 11.00 -1.64 -12.33
N ASN A 92 9.94 -1.35 -11.57
CA ASN A 92 9.75 -1.90 -10.22
C ASN A 92 9.71 -3.45 -10.23
N ILE A 93 9.08 -4.06 -11.23
CA ILE A 93 9.07 -5.52 -11.38
C ILE A 93 10.48 -6.05 -11.65
N ASN A 94 11.20 -5.45 -12.60
CA ASN A 94 12.55 -5.90 -12.96
C ASN A 94 13.55 -5.68 -11.82
N ASP A 95 13.47 -4.57 -11.11
CA ASP A 95 14.27 -4.29 -9.92
C ASP A 95 13.99 -5.32 -8.82
N ALA A 96 12.72 -5.67 -8.60
CA ALA A 96 12.34 -6.72 -7.66
C ALA A 96 12.87 -8.09 -8.08
N ILE A 97 12.79 -8.45 -9.37
CA ILE A 97 13.37 -9.69 -9.91
C ILE A 97 14.89 -9.74 -9.66
N ASN A 98 15.60 -8.65 -9.91
CA ASN A 98 17.06 -8.58 -9.77
C ASN A 98 17.52 -8.71 -8.31
N LYS A 99 16.67 -8.39 -7.33
CA LYS A 99 16.94 -8.58 -5.90
C LYS A 99 16.77 -10.03 -5.45
N LEU A 100 16.07 -10.86 -6.21
CA LEU A 100 15.81 -12.24 -5.83
C LEU A 100 17.06 -13.10 -6.08
N PRO A 101 17.53 -13.88 -5.09
CA PRO A 101 18.64 -14.83 -5.30
C PRO A 101 18.33 -15.89 -6.37
N SER A 102 17.05 -16.23 -6.50
CA SER A 102 16.53 -17.17 -7.49
C SER A 102 15.10 -16.76 -7.82
N TYR A 103 14.73 -16.71 -9.10
CA TYR A 103 13.38 -16.35 -9.49
C TYR A 103 12.36 -17.36 -8.96
N ASN A 104 11.33 -16.85 -8.29
CA ASN A 104 10.12 -17.56 -7.92
C ASN A 104 8.98 -16.53 -7.94
N HIS A 105 7.89 -16.83 -8.63
CA HIS A 105 6.76 -15.91 -8.79
C HIS A 105 6.18 -15.44 -7.45
N PHE A 106 5.99 -16.35 -6.48
CA PHE A 106 5.49 -15.98 -5.16
C PHE A 106 6.46 -15.09 -4.39
N LYS A 107 7.78 -15.27 -4.57
CA LYS A 107 8.78 -14.37 -3.99
C LYS A 107 8.71 -12.98 -4.63
N LEU A 108 8.51 -12.90 -5.95
CA LEU A 108 8.32 -11.63 -6.65
C LEU A 108 7.05 -10.90 -6.17
N VAL A 109 5.93 -11.62 -6.06
CA VAL A 109 4.68 -11.08 -5.51
C VAL A 109 4.89 -10.54 -4.08
N ALA A 110 5.69 -11.26 -3.28
CA ALA A 110 5.96 -10.87 -1.90
C ALA A 110 6.90 -9.65 -1.76
N GLU A 111 7.83 -9.47 -2.69
CA GLU A 111 8.80 -8.36 -2.73
C GLU A 111 8.13 -7.02 -3.10
N LEU A 112 7.05 -7.06 -3.88
CA LEU A 112 6.32 -5.86 -4.29
C LEU A 112 5.43 -5.36 -3.15
N GLY A 113 5.69 -4.13 -2.70
CA GLY A 113 4.98 -3.52 -1.57
C GLY A 113 3.62 -2.90 -1.93
N PHE A 114 2.86 -2.50 -0.91
CA PHE A 114 1.50 -1.94 -1.03
C PHE A 114 1.33 -0.89 -2.12
N GLY A 115 2.29 0.04 -2.25
CA GLY A 115 2.26 1.09 -3.26
C GLY A 115 2.17 0.53 -4.69
N PHE A 116 2.92 -0.53 -5.00
CA PHE A 116 2.84 -1.21 -6.29
C PHE A 116 1.43 -1.76 -6.53
N TRP A 117 0.89 -2.52 -5.57
CA TRP A 117 -0.42 -3.15 -5.70
C TRP A 117 -1.57 -2.16 -5.78
N ARG A 118 -1.47 -1.02 -5.10
CA ARG A 118 -2.39 0.12 -5.28
C ARG A 118 -2.36 0.60 -6.74
N TYR A 119 -1.16 0.80 -7.30
CA TYR A 119 -1.00 1.33 -8.65
C TYR A 119 -1.50 0.39 -9.76
N MET A 120 -1.73 -0.89 -9.46
CA MET A 120 -2.43 -1.79 -10.38
C MET A 120 -3.84 -1.27 -10.75
N PHE A 121 -4.51 -0.53 -9.86
CA PHE A 121 -5.80 0.09 -10.12
C PHE A 121 -5.71 1.46 -10.81
N ALA A 122 -4.51 2.00 -11.01
CA ALA A 122 -4.33 3.23 -11.79
C ALA A 122 -4.72 2.99 -13.26
N LYS A 123 -5.13 4.07 -13.95
CA LYS A 123 -5.74 4.00 -15.30
C LYS A 123 -4.96 3.11 -16.29
N ASN A 124 -3.64 3.25 -16.34
CA ASN A 124 -2.83 2.56 -17.36
C ASN A 124 -2.65 1.07 -17.05
N GLN A 125 -2.34 0.73 -15.80
CA GLN A 125 -2.13 -0.64 -15.33
C GLN A 125 -3.45 -1.42 -15.32
N TYR A 126 -4.55 -0.75 -14.94
CA TYR A 126 -5.88 -1.33 -15.00
C TYR A 126 -6.29 -1.66 -16.43
N ASN A 127 -5.98 -0.79 -17.40
CA ASN A 127 -6.21 -1.08 -18.82
C ASN A 127 -5.28 -2.18 -19.34
N ALA A 128 -4.00 -2.17 -18.95
CA ALA A 128 -3.00 -3.17 -19.37
C ALA A 128 -3.35 -4.59 -18.93
N THR A 129 -4.00 -4.74 -17.76
CA THR A 129 -4.52 -6.01 -17.25
C THR A 129 -5.90 -6.37 -17.84
N ASN A 130 -6.31 -5.72 -18.93
CA ASN A 130 -7.62 -5.90 -19.55
C ASN A 130 -8.80 -5.69 -18.57
N LYS A 131 -8.62 -4.77 -17.60
CA LYS A 131 -9.65 -4.35 -16.63
C LYS A 131 -10.18 -5.47 -15.72
N ILE A 132 -9.45 -6.58 -15.57
CA ILE A 132 -9.87 -7.72 -14.74
C ILE A 132 -9.84 -7.42 -13.24
N LEU A 133 -9.10 -6.39 -12.80
CA LEU A 133 -8.77 -6.21 -11.38
C LEU A 133 -9.96 -5.86 -10.49
N LEU A 134 -11.05 -5.29 -11.01
CA LEU A 134 -12.24 -5.05 -10.18
C LEU A 134 -12.92 -6.36 -9.73
N GLN A 135 -12.64 -7.48 -10.42
CA GLN A 135 -13.18 -8.79 -10.07
C GLN A 135 -12.55 -9.38 -8.79
N VAL A 136 -11.51 -8.77 -8.23
CA VAL A 136 -10.97 -9.16 -6.90
C VAL A 136 -11.93 -8.78 -5.76
N PHE A 137 -12.94 -7.93 -6.03
CA PHE A 137 -13.96 -7.52 -5.08
C PHE A 137 -15.34 -8.07 -5.48
N PRO A 138 -15.64 -9.36 -5.21
CA PRO A 138 -16.87 -10.00 -5.66
C PRO A 138 -18.13 -9.40 -5.00
N LEU A 139 -18.00 -8.89 -3.77
CA LEU A 139 -19.09 -8.26 -3.01
C LEU A 139 -19.14 -6.73 -3.19
N LYS A 140 -18.43 -6.20 -4.19
CA LYS A 140 -18.43 -4.76 -4.47
C LYS A 140 -19.85 -4.31 -4.84
N PRO A 141 -20.38 -3.22 -4.25
CA PRO A 141 -21.69 -2.73 -4.62
C PRO A 141 -21.79 -2.37 -6.11
N THR A 142 -23.02 -2.42 -6.62
CA THR A 142 -23.34 -1.97 -7.98
C THR A 142 -23.16 -0.45 -8.05
N SER A 143 -22.48 0.02 -9.10
CA SER A 143 -22.34 1.45 -9.35
C SER A 143 -23.70 2.08 -9.62
N THR A 144 -23.90 3.29 -9.11
CA THR A 144 -25.08 4.13 -9.37
C THR A 144 -24.65 5.39 -10.13
N PRO A 145 -25.59 6.14 -10.73
CA PRO A 145 -25.27 7.44 -11.34
C PRO A 145 -24.58 8.41 -10.35
N VAL A 146 -24.87 8.28 -9.06
CA VAL A 146 -24.31 9.12 -7.98
C VAL A 146 -22.94 8.64 -7.52
N LEU A 147 -22.71 7.32 -7.48
CA LEU A 147 -21.48 6.74 -6.96
C LEU A 147 -20.99 5.57 -7.83
N GLN A 148 -19.82 5.77 -8.43
CA GLN A 148 -19.15 4.76 -9.26
C GLN A 148 -18.10 4.00 -8.43
N TYR A 149 -18.25 2.68 -8.34
CA TYR A 149 -17.26 1.78 -7.72
C TYR A 149 -16.32 1.23 -8.80
N ASP A 150 -15.63 2.14 -9.49
CA ASP A 150 -14.69 1.85 -10.57
C ASP A 150 -13.23 1.73 -10.06
N ASN A 151 -12.27 1.59 -10.99
CA ASN A 151 -10.86 1.48 -10.64
C ASN A 151 -10.33 2.75 -9.96
N LYS A 152 -10.86 3.94 -10.30
CA LYS A 152 -10.47 5.21 -9.67
C LYS A 152 -10.94 5.27 -8.23
N TYR A 153 -12.17 4.82 -7.95
CA TYR A 153 -12.69 4.70 -6.60
C TYR A 153 -11.78 3.79 -5.75
N VAL A 154 -11.50 2.59 -6.23
CA VAL A 154 -10.63 1.63 -5.51
C VAL A 154 -9.24 2.21 -5.31
N PHE A 155 -8.62 2.76 -6.35
CA PHE A 155 -7.30 3.41 -6.27
C PHE A 155 -7.25 4.48 -5.17
N ASN A 156 -8.31 5.27 -5.04
CA ASN A 156 -8.40 6.34 -4.03
C ASN A 156 -8.68 5.80 -2.62
N GLN A 157 -9.44 4.72 -2.45
CA GLN A 157 -9.59 4.10 -1.13
C GLN A 157 -8.29 3.46 -0.66
N LEU A 158 -7.58 2.77 -1.56
CA LEU A 158 -6.25 2.23 -1.29
C LEU A 158 -5.23 3.34 -1.00
N ALA A 159 -5.39 4.54 -1.59
CA ALA A 159 -4.55 5.70 -1.26
C ALA A 159 -4.63 6.07 0.22
N LYS A 160 -5.84 6.13 0.78
CA LYS A 160 -6.05 6.44 2.21
C LYS A 160 -5.38 5.40 3.10
N LEU A 161 -5.46 4.12 2.74
CA LEU A 161 -4.80 3.04 3.48
C LEU A 161 -3.27 3.14 3.38
N ASN A 162 -2.75 3.46 2.20
CA ASN A 162 -1.31 3.68 2.00
C ASN A 162 -0.79 4.85 2.84
N ASP A 163 -1.58 5.93 2.97
CA ASP A 163 -1.21 7.09 3.77
C ASP A 163 -1.19 6.76 5.27
N ILE A 164 -2.16 5.98 5.76
CA ILE A 164 -2.16 5.45 7.12
C ILE A 164 -0.92 4.57 7.33
N ARG A 165 -0.67 3.62 6.42
CA ARG A 165 0.51 2.73 6.46
C ARG A 165 1.82 3.51 6.54
N ASN A 166 2.00 4.52 5.70
CA ASN A 166 3.21 5.33 5.69
C ASN A 166 3.35 6.15 6.97
N ARG A 167 2.26 6.73 7.48
CA ARG A 167 2.28 7.44 8.76
C ARG A 167 2.66 6.54 9.92
N MET A 168 2.18 5.30 9.94
CA MET A 168 2.54 4.29 10.93
C MET A 168 4.02 3.90 10.84
N ALA A 169 4.56 3.71 9.63
CA ALA A 169 5.95 3.32 9.42
C ALA A 169 6.97 4.42 9.79
N HIS A 170 6.54 5.69 9.79
CA HIS A 170 7.36 6.84 10.21
C HIS A 170 7.11 7.25 11.68
N HIS A 171 6.26 6.52 12.41
CA HIS A 171 5.92 6.82 13.80
C HIS A 171 6.95 6.24 14.78
#